data_AF-A0A9Y6J9X8-F1
#
_entry.id   AF-A0A9Y6J9X8-F1
#
_cell.length_a   1.000
_cell.length_b   1.000
_cell.length_c   1.000
_cell.angle_alpha   90.00
_cell.angle_beta   90.00
_cell.angle_gamma   90.00
#
_symmetry.space_group_name_H-M   'P 1'
#
loop_
_entity.id
_entity.type
_entity.pdbx_description
1 polymer ?
#
loop_
_entity_poly.entity_id
_entity_poly.type
_entity_poly.pdbx_seq_one_letter_code
_entity_poly.pdbx_strand_id
1 'polypeptide(L)'
;MDKQGAMSTSGKASGLKPPSKIVRPSGVPSRTSPSSGTSKPVPPEKSPGSVTSPVQDGNTDFKIGERVWVNGNKPGYVHFVGGTQFAPGQWAGIVLDESIGKNDGSVAGVRYFQCEDGRGIFTRPSKLSRTALPEKETNGGRASPGYLWM
;
A
#
# COMPACT_ATOMS: atom_id res chain seq x y z
N MET A 1 -6.82 20.08 -53.69
CA MET A 1 -7.39 18.80 -54.12
C MET A 1 -6.59 17.66 -53.51
N ASP A 2 -7.04 17.14 -52.37
CA ASP A 2 -7.37 15.72 -52.10
C ASP A 2 -6.45 14.66 -52.78
N LYS A 3 -5.86 13.64 -52.12
CA LYS A 3 -6.41 12.77 -51.07
C LYS A 3 -5.30 12.05 -50.27
N GLN A 4 -5.70 11.72 -49.04
CA GLN A 4 -5.04 10.86 -48.04
C GLN A 4 -4.95 9.39 -48.48
N GLY A 5 -3.86 8.72 -48.08
CA GLY A 5 -3.72 7.25 -48.07
C GLY A 5 -3.71 6.75 -46.63
N ALA A 6 -4.62 5.81 -46.33
CA ALA A 6 -5.00 5.38 -44.98
C ALA A 6 -4.06 4.34 -44.36
N MET A 7 -3.93 4.43 -43.03
CA MET A 7 -3.37 3.42 -42.13
C MET A 7 -4.34 2.24 -42.00
N SER A 8 -3.81 1.00 -41.96
CA SER A 8 -4.57 -0.20 -41.61
C SER A 8 -4.01 -0.80 -40.33
N THR A 9 -4.71 -0.61 -39.20
CA THR A 9 -4.49 -1.34 -37.95
C THR A 9 -5.50 -2.48 -37.86
N SER A 10 -5.03 -3.72 -37.68
CA SER A 10 -5.90 -4.85 -37.36
C SER A 10 -6.22 -4.86 -35.87
N GLY A 11 -7.43 -4.46 -35.52
CA GLY A 11 -8.00 -4.66 -34.19
C GLY A 11 -8.52 -6.10 -34.03
N LYS A 12 -8.09 -6.79 -32.97
CA LYS A 12 -8.66 -8.07 -32.55
C LYS A 12 -9.48 -7.86 -31.28
N ALA A 13 -10.78 -7.63 -31.45
CA ALA A 13 -11.73 -7.56 -30.34
C ALA A 13 -12.10 -8.98 -29.89
N SER A 14 -11.72 -9.36 -28.66
CA SER A 14 -12.18 -10.60 -28.03
C SER A 14 -13.57 -10.37 -27.45
N GLY A 15 -14.55 -11.09 -27.98
CA GLY A 15 -15.96 -10.93 -27.67
C GLY A 15 -16.35 -11.44 -26.28
N LEU A 16 -17.07 -10.61 -25.54
CA LEU A 16 -17.93 -11.03 -24.44
C LEU A 16 -19.32 -10.46 -24.73
N LYS A 17 -20.26 -11.36 -25.05
CA LYS A 17 -21.69 -11.02 -25.24
C LYS A 17 -22.37 -10.92 -23.87
N PRO A 18 -23.32 -9.98 -23.67
CA PRO A 18 -24.06 -9.86 -22.42
C PRO A 18 -25.12 -10.96 -22.29
N PRO A 19 -25.37 -11.54 -21.10
CA PRO A 19 -26.44 -12.51 -20.93
C PRO A 19 -27.81 -11.81 -20.93
N SER A 20 -28.70 -12.33 -21.78
CA SER A 20 -30.09 -11.91 -21.91
C SER A 20 -31.00 -12.73 -20.99
N LYS A 21 -31.72 -12.02 -20.12
CA LYS A 21 -33.04 -12.32 -19.53
C LYS A 21 -33.13 -13.23 -18.29
N ILE A 22 -33.89 -12.67 -17.34
CA ILE A 22 -34.41 -13.20 -16.08
C ILE A 22 -35.43 -14.31 -16.35
N VAL A 23 -35.30 -15.48 -15.71
CA VAL A 23 -36.43 -16.40 -15.41
C VAL A 23 -36.13 -17.13 -14.11
N ARG A 24 -37.06 -17.03 -13.16
CA ARG A 24 -37.08 -17.71 -11.86
C ARG A 24 -38.02 -18.91 -11.96
N PRO A 25 -37.61 -20.14 -11.60
CA PRO A 25 -38.55 -21.20 -11.28
C PRO A 25 -38.53 -21.55 -9.78
N SER A 26 -39.75 -21.75 -9.27
CA SER A 26 -40.15 -22.16 -7.92
C SER A 26 -40.16 -23.69 -7.76
N GLY A 27 -39.80 -24.20 -6.58
CA GLY A 27 -40.21 -25.52 -6.06
C GLY A 27 -39.13 -26.61 -5.98
N VAL A 28 -38.89 -27.11 -4.75
CA VAL A 28 -37.91 -28.12 -4.25
C VAL A 28 -38.36 -29.60 -4.53
N PRO A 29 -37.70 -30.72 -4.08
CA PRO A 29 -36.40 -30.96 -3.37
C PRO A 29 -35.56 -32.22 -3.83
N SER A 30 -34.45 -32.47 -3.11
CA SER A 30 -33.78 -33.78 -2.83
C SER A 30 -32.87 -34.40 -3.93
N ARG A 31 -31.74 -35.07 -3.68
CA ARG A 31 -30.92 -35.39 -2.49
C ARG A 31 -29.71 -36.18 -3.02
N THR A 32 -28.49 -35.87 -2.58
CA THR A 32 -27.46 -36.85 -2.17
C THR A 32 -26.31 -36.12 -1.48
N SER A 33 -26.31 -36.18 -0.15
CA SER A 33 -25.10 -36.12 0.68
C SER A 33 -24.56 -37.56 0.84
N PRO A 34 -23.27 -37.76 1.20
CA PRO A 34 -22.94 -37.94 2.63
C PRO A 34 -21.53 -37.36 3.01
N SER A 35 -21.36 -36.69 4.15
CA SER A 35 -21.00 -37.24 5.50
C SER A 35 -19.48 -37.15 5.76
N SER A 36 -18.94 -36.93 6.95
CA SER A 36 -19.29 -36.30 8.24
C SER A 36 -18.06 -36.47 9.15
N GLY A 37 -17.96 -35.72 10.26
CA GLY A 37 -16.93 -35.89 11.30
C GLY A 37 -16.40 -34.53 11.81
N THR A 38 -17.11 -33.71 12.58
CA THR A 38 -17.55 -33.82 13.99
C THR A 38 -16.48 -33.41 15.04
N SER A 39 -16.70 -32.23 15.63
CA SER A 39 -16.39 -31.80 17.01
C SER A 39 -14.91 -31.49 17.35
N LYS A 40 -14.53 -30.41 18.04
CA LYS A 40 -14.83 -30.02 19.44
C LYS A 40 -14.19 -28.63 19.76
N PRO A 41 -14.37 -28.04 20.97
CA PRO A 41 -14.34 -26.60 21.24
C PRO A 41 -12.97 -26.03 21.65
N VAL A 42 -12.93 -24.70 21.67
CA VAL A 42 -11.86 -23.80 22.14
C VAL A 42 -11.32 -24.17 23.54
N PRO A 43 -10.00 -24.05 23.77
CA PRO A 43 -9.46 -23.56 25.03
C PRO A 43 -8.93 -22.11 24.87
N PRO A 44 -9.31 -21.18 25.76
CA PRO A 44 -8.59 -19.92 25.97
C PRO A 44 -7.42 -20.14 26.94
N GLU A 45 -6.62 -19.10 27.12
CA GLU A 45 -5.40 -19.00 27.95
C GLU A 45 -4.12 -19.53 27.28
N LYS A 46 -2.99 -18.84 27.26
CA LYS A 46 -2.50 -17.79 28.17
C LYS A 46 -1.36 -17.05 27.47
N SER A 47 -1.43 -15.72 27.39
CA SER A 47 -0.21 -14.92 27.40
C SER A 47 0.49 -15.16 28.74
N PRO A 48 1.80 -15.42 28.75
CA PRO A 48 2.64 -14.47 29.44
C PRO A 48 3.96 -14.24 28.70
N GLY A 49 4.38 -12.99 28.64
CA GLY A 49 5.71 -12.67 28.14
C GLY A 49 5.84 -11.26 27.64
N SER A 50 5.44 -10.29 28.46
CA SER A 50 5.93 -8.93 28.33
C SER A 50 7.46 -8.90 28.23
N VAL A 51 7.95 -7.80 27.67
CA VAL A 51 9.33 -7.30 27.71
C VAL A 51 10.32 -8.01 26.79
N THR A 52 10.36 -7.56 25.55
CA THR A 52 11.66 -7.07 25.08
C THR A 52 11.48 -5.59 24.77
N SER A 53 12.19 -4.80 25.56
CA SER A 53 12.21 -3.36 25.64
C SER A 53 12.11 -2.67 24.27
N PRO A 54 11.59 -1.43 24.19
CA PRO A 54 11.91 -0.57 23.06
C PRO A 54 13.39 -0.24 23.21
N VAL A 55 14.26 -1.12 22.70
CA VAL A 55 15.61 -0.73 22.37
C VAL A 55 15.41 0.24 21.22
N GLN A 56 15.40 1.51 21.59
CA GLN A 56 15.57 2.64 20.71
C GLN A 56 16.98 2.56 20.12
N ASP A 57 17.23 1.54 19.33
CA ASP A 57 18.38 1.49 18.46
C ASP A 57 17.93 1.98 17.10
N GLY A 58 18.65 2.96 16.59
CA GLY A 58 18.43 3.64 15.32
C GLY A 58 18.65 2.73 14.11
N ASN A 59 18.08 1.53 14.14
CA ASN A 59 18.15 0.61 13.02
C ASN A 59 16.99 0.92 12.07
N THR A 60 17.29 1.61 10.97
CA THR A 60 16.36 2.02 9.90
C THR A 60 15.78 0.84 9.09
N ASP A 61 15.85 -0.36 9.65
CA ASP A 61 15.37 -1.61 9.07
C ASP A 61 13.87 -1.79 9.38
N PHE A 62 13.05 -1.28 8.46
CA PHE A 62 11.61 -1.55 8.44
C PHE A 62 11.31 -2.91 7.84
N LYS A 63 10.27 -3.58 8.34
CA LYS A 63 9.82 -4.87 7.82
C LYS A 63 8.51 -4.74 7.05
N ILE A 64 8.30 -5.59 6.05
CA ILE A 64 7.02 -5.70 5.36
C ILE A 64 5.92 -6.07 6.37
N GLY A 65 4.76 -5.42 6.27
CA GLY A 65 3.64 -5.53 7.20
C GLY A 65 3.72 -4.61 8.41
N GLU A 66 4.83 -3.88 8.60
CA GLU A 66 5.00 -2.96 9.72
C GLU A 66 4.19 -1.68 9.53
N ARG A 67 3.55 -1.21 10.61
CA ARG A 67 2.86 0.09 10.64
C ARG A 67 3.87 1.22 10.78
N VAL A 68 3.78 2.20 9.89
CA VAL A 68 4.70 3.34 9.84
C VAL A 68 3.98 4.64 9.53
N TRP A 69 4.66 5.77 9.78
CA TRP A 69 4.23 7.11 9.41
C TRP A 69 5.22 7.75 8.46
N VAL A 70 4.75 8.13 7.27
CA VAL A 70 5.56 8.85 6.28
C VAL A 70 5.61 10.34 6.65
N ASN A 71 6.81 10.86 6.83
CA ASN A 71 7.09 12.20 7.38
C ASN A 71 6.40 12.46 8.74
N GLY A 72 6.12 11.40 9.51
CA GLY A 72 5.53 11.51 10.85
C GLY A 72 4.01 11.67 10.91
N ASN A 73 3.31 11.95 9.80
CA ASN A 73 1.87 12.24 9.82
C ASN A 73 1.00 11.42 8.87
N LYS A 74 1.57 10.68 7.90
CA LYS A 74 0.79 9.86 6.97
C LYS A 74 0.91 8.38 7.34
N PRO A 75 -0.07 7.79 8.05
CA PRO A 75 -0.01 6.40 8.45
C PRO A 75 -0.15 5.46 7.23
N GLY A 76 0.52 4.33 7.31
CA GLY A 76 0.39 3.25 6.33
C GLY A 76 1.22 2.03 6.71
N TYR A 77 1.19 1.02 5.83
CA TYR A 77 1.91 -0.24 6.03
C TYR A 77 3.02 -0.42 5.01
N VAL A 78 4.16 -0.94 5.45
CA VAL A 78 5.27 -1.27 4.56
C VAL A 78 4.88 -2.48 3.70
N HIS A 79 4.98 -2.36 2.38
CA HIS A 79 4.74 -3.43 1.43
C HIS A 79 5.99 -3.80 0.61
N PHE A 80 7.01 -2.95 0.61
CA PHE A 80 8.25 -3.18 -0.10
C PHE A 80 9.43 -2.54 0.63
N VAL A 81 10.58 -3.22 0.68
CA VAL A 81 11.87 -2.65 1.10
C VAL A 81 12.95 -3.21 0.18
N GLY A 82 13.68 -2.33 -0.53
CA GLY A 82 14.75 -2.77 -1.43
C GLY A 82 15.19 -1.73 -2.45
N GLY A 83 16.05 -2.17 -3.38
CA GLY A 83 16.46 -1.37 -4.54
C GLY A 83 15.34 -1.26 -5.58
N THR A 84 15.36 -0.19 -6.38
CA THR A 84 14.34 0.04 -7.41
C THR A 84 14.98 0.32 -8.77
N GLN A 85 14.19 0.21 -9.83
CA GLN A 85 14.68 0.52 -11.19
C GLN A 85 14.60 2.01 -11.52
N PHE A 86 13.74 2.76 -10.81
CA PHE A 86 13.55 4.18 -11.07
C PHE A 86 14.60 5.07 -10.37
N ALA A 87 15.22 4.60 -9.28
CA ALA A 87 16.27 5.36 -8.60
C ALA A 87 17.18 4.47 -7.72
N PRO A 88 18.48 4.79 -7.62
CA PRO A 88 19.43 4.04 -6.82
C PRO A 88 19.17 4.11 -5.30
N GLY A 89 19.78 3.19 -4.56
CA GLY A 89 19.70 3.09 -3.10
C GLY A 89 18.42 2.40 -2.59
N GLN A 90 18.28 2.32 -1.27
CA GLN A 90 17.16 1.65 -0.61
C GLN A 90 15.90 2.51 -0.62
N TRP A 91 14.77 1.87 -0.94
CA TRP A 91 13.44 2.44 -0.95
C TRP A 91 12.48 1.60 -0.12
N ALA A 92 11.52 2.27 0.48
CA ALA A 92 10.36 1.64 1.09
C ALA A 92 9.11 2.00 0.29
N GLY A 93 8.33 0.99 -0.09
CA GLY A 93 7.01 1.13 -0.66
C GLY A 93 5.95 0.98 0.44
N ILE A 94 5.14 2.00 0.64
CA ILE A 94 4.12 2.07 1.68
C ILE A 94 2.74 2.13 1.03
N VAL A 95 1.80 1.36 1.55
CA VAL A 95 0.36 1.53 1.27
C VAL A 95 -0.20 2.42 2.37
N LEU A 96 -0.60 3.63 1.99
CA LEU A 96 -1.21 4.59 2.92
C LEU A 96 -2.65 4.21 3.22
N ASP A 97 -3.10 4.56 4.42
CA ASP A 97 -4.49 4.33 4.83
C ASP A 97 -5.47 5.16 3.97
N GLU A 98 -5.05 6.36 3.55
CA GLU A 98 -5.83 7.28 2.71
C GLU A 98 -5.26 7.38 1.28
N SER A 99 -6.10 7.78 0.32
CA SER A 99 -5.73 7.97 -1.09
C SER A 99 -4.98 9.30 -1.34
N ILE A 100 -3.88 9.49 -0.61
CA ILE A 100 -2.98 10.66 -0.66
C ILE A 100 -1.57 10.32 -1.15
N GLY A 101 -1.40 9.09 -1.63
CA GLY A 101 -0.20 8.56 -2.26
C GLY A 101 -0.03 9.06 -3.70
N LYS A 102 0.79 8.34 -4.47
CA LYS A 102 1.20 8.74 -5.83
C LYS A 102 1.08 7.64 -6.87
N ASN A 103 0.89 6.39 -6.46
CA ASN A 103 0.90 5.23 -7.35
C ASN A 103 0.03 4.11 -6.80
N ASP A 104 -0.16 3.06 -7.60
CA ASP A 104 -0.86 1.80 -7.26
C ASP A 104 0.10 0.70 -6.78
N GLY A 105 1.37 1.03 -6.51
CA GLY A 105 2.46 0.09 -6.23
C GLY A 105 3.32 -0.25 -7.45
N SER A 106 3.06 0.38 -8.60
CA SER A 106 3.91 0.35 -9.78
C SER A 106 4.55 1.71 -10.11
N VAL A 107 5.74 1.70 -10.73
CA VAL A 107 6.41 2.90 -11.24
C VAL A 107 7.02 2.57 -12.59
N ALA A 108 6.75 3.39 -13.60
CA ALA A 108 7.22 3.20 -14.98
C ALA A 108 6.96 1.79 -15.55
N GLY A 109 5.79 1.21 -15.23
CA GLY A 109 5.39 -0.11 -15.69
C GLY A 109 5.94 -1.30 -14.88
N VAL A 110 6.84 -1.07 -13.92
CA VAL A 110 7.36 -2.12 -13.04
C VAL A 110 6.54 -2.18 -11.75
N ARG A 111 6.03 -3.35 -11.40
CA ARG A 111 5.24 -3.57 -10.17
C ARG A 111 6.14 -4.06 -9.03
N TYR A 112 6.02 -3.40 -7.89
CA TYR A 112 6.77 -3.75 -6.67
C TYR A 112 5.85 -4.29 -5.58
N PHE A 113 4.64 -3.73 -5.48
CA PHE A 113 3.57 -4.20 -4.60
C PHE A 113 2.21 -3.87 -5.22
N GLN A 114 1.12 -4.36 -4.63
CA GLN A 114 -0.24 -4.10 -5.09
C GLN A 114 -1.00 -3.26 -4.06
N CYS A 115 -1.65 -2.19 -4.51
CA CYS A 115 -2.64 -1.44 -3.73
C CYS A 115 -3.65 -0.74 -4.64
N GLU A 116 -4.57 0.03 -4.05
CA GLU A 116 -5.45 0.93 -4.79
C GLU A 116 -4.68 2.12 -5.36
N ASP A 117 -5.15 2.64 -6.49
CA ASP A 117 -4.54 3.83 -7.09
C ASP A 117 -4.58 5.02 -6.12
N GLY A 118 -3.50 5.79 -6.12
CA GLY A 118 -3.34 6.91 -5.19
C GLY A 118 -3.12 6.52 -3.73
N ARG A 119 -2.91 5.24 -3.35
CA ARG A 119 -2.52 4.86 -1.98
C ARG A 119 -1.05 4.52 -1.83
N GLY A 120 -0.40 4.05 -2.88
CA GLY A 120 1.02 3.67 -2.87
C GLY A 120 1.93 4.89 -2.84
N ILE A 121 3.00 4.81 -2.05
CA ILE A 121 4.09 5.80 -2.06
C ILE A 121 5.44 5.12 -1.92
N PHE A 122 6.43 5.60 -2.66
CA PHE A 122 7.84 5.26 -2.47
C PHE A 122 8.54 6.38 -1.71
N THR A 123 9.27 6.05 -0.65
CA THR A 123 10.07 6.99 0.12
C THR A 123 11.35 6.36 0.63
N ARG A 124 12.30 7.17 1.10
CA ARG A 124 13.48 6.68 1.81
C ARG A 124 13.08 6.19 3.20
N PRO A 125 13.68 5.10 3.71
CA PRO A 125 13.47 4.65 5.10
C PRO A 125 13.63 5.76 6.14
N SER A 126 14.55 6.72 5.91
CA SER A 126 14.77 7.88 6.79
C SER A 126 13.58 8.84 6.91
N LYS A 127 12.56 8.73 6.05
CA LYS A 127 11.31 9.48 6.16
C LYS A 127 10.22 8.74 6.92
N LEU A 128 10.49 7.52 7.39
CA LEU A 128 9.52 6.71 8.11
C LEU A 128 9.77 6.78 9.61
N SER A 129 8.69 6.74 10.38
CA SER A 129 8.72 6.57 11.83
C SER A 129 7.76 5.47 12.27
N ARG A 130 8.07 4.79 13.39
CA ARG A 130 7.20 3.78 14.02
C ARG A 130 6.08 4.39 14.86
N THR A 131 6.14 5.69 15.08
CA THR A 131 5.15 6.47 15.82
C THR A 131 4.80 7.73 15.03
N ALA A 132 3.59 8.25 15.25
CA ALA A 132 3.24 9.59 14.76
C ALA A 132 4.19 10.60 15.42
N LEU A 133 4.78 11.49 14.62
CA LEU A 133 5.55 12.61 15.15
C LEU A 133 4.63 13.83 15.19
N PRO A 134 4.58 14.57 16.32
CA PRO A 134 3.94 15.87 16.32
C PRO A 134 4.62 16.73 15.25
N GLU A 135 3.83 17.44 14.46
CA GLU A 135 4.34 18.30 13.40
C GLU A 135 5.40 19.23 14.00
N LYS A 136 6.68 19.02 13.67
CA LYS A 136 7.71 19.96 14.06
C LYS A 136 7.43 21.23 13.25
N GLU A 137 6.99 22.27 13.92
CA GLU A 137 6.95 23.61 13.37
C GLU A 137 8.37 23.93 12.89
N THR A 138 8.58 23.91 11.57
CA THR A 138 9.81 24.49 11.00
C THR A 138 9.61 26.00 11.05
N ASN A 139 9.74 26.57 12.24
CA ASN A 139 9.85 28.01 12.40
C ASN A 139 11.20 28.43 11.82
N GLY A 140 11.17 29.08 10.66
CA GLY A 140 12.31 29.67 9.97
C GLY A 140 12.92 30.86 10.70
N GLY A 141 13.11 30.77 12.01
CA GLY A 141 13.75 31.78 12.83
C GLY A 141 15.27 31.74 12.73
N ARG A 142 15.85 32.05 11.57
CA ARG A 142 17.21 32.59 11.52
C ARG A 142 17.13 34.01 12.09
N ALA A 143 17.14 34.12 13.41
CA ALA A 143 17.51 35.37 14.06
C ALA A 143 18.98 35.61 13.73
N SER A 144 19.24 36.38 12.67
CA SER A 144 20.54 37.01 12.51
C SER A 144 20.74 37.93 13.72
N PRO A 145 21.78 37.76 14.56
CA PRO A 145 22.16 38.82 15.47
C PRO A 145 22.59 39.98 14.57
N GLY A 146 21.78 41.04 14.52
CA GLY A 146 22.16 42.27 13.85
C GLY A 146 23.43 42.77 14.50
N TYR A 147 24.54 42.77 13.75
CA TYR A 147 25.69 43.58 14.05
C TYR A 147 25.25 45.04 13.98
N LEU A 148 24.95 45.63 15.13
CA LEU A 148 24.86 47.08 15.30
C LEU A 148 26.28 47.56 15.63
N TRP A 149 26.91 48.20 14.66
CA TRP A 149 28.18 48.89 14.81
C TRP A 149 27.94 50.19 15.58
N MET A 150 28.58 50.32 16.73
CA MET A 150 28.89 51.58 17.40
C MET A 150 30.37 51.58 17.73
#